data_AF-Q5P574-F1
#
_entry.id   AF-Q5P574-F1
#
_cell.length_a   1.000
_cell.length_b   1.000
_cell.length_c   1.000
_cell.angle_alpha   90.00
_cell.angle_beta   90.00
_cell.angle_gamma   90.00
#
_symmetry.space_group_name_H-M   'P 1'
#
loop_
_entity.id
_entity.type
_entity.pdbx_description
1 polymer ?
#
loop_
_entity_poly.entity_id
_entity_poly.type
_entity_poly.pdbx_seq_one_letter_code
_entity_poly.pdbx_strand_id
1 'polypeptide(L)'
;MTLYTTDYLEYYLTLVAWVVNNGIWSILVASGVFALPFVAIVIQEWLKARSEGADEGNKGVLSSMRIENRVWVAIVVIMFAGIPFIPVDLATIKFETTRSAQCQVSVPLPNDTGWSNVYTALNDQSALVPVWWFFMHAISKAVTGAAVAAIPCGTDLRQIRMDVDATRIDDPVLAQEVADFTHDCYGPSRAKLFMNRPTLSDEQMNDVTWIGSSYFLDTPGFYDTYRAKTPRTAWPYDATRDAGLAQVDSGGGYPSCRQWWADGGQGLRSRLLEQVDPDLLTRVGRWAGFLSQSEVNDSVIRAVVSPRQQKMNQGAVYTDYGGQIDKTLPNIVTRGASDLGLTVGSLGFFPAMDVVRQALPMVLSLLKMALVI
;
A
#
# COMPACT_ATOMS: atom_id res chain seq x y z
N MET A 1 -3.05 -33.35 3.11
CA MET A 1 -2.20 -32.60 2.16
C MET A 1 -2.69 -31.17 2.16
N THR A 2 -1.82 -30.17 2.27
CA THR A 2 -2.21 -28.77 2.50
C THR A 2 -1.55 -27.85 1.50
N LEU A 3 -2.31 -26.91 0.95
CA LEU A 3 -1.79 -25.86 0.06
C LEU A 3 -1.56 -24.59 0.86
N TYR A 4 -0.45 -23.90 0.61
CA TYR A 4 -0.15 -22.64 1.28
C TYR A 4 -0.45 -21.46 0.37
N THR A 5 -0.97 -20.40 0.97
CA THR A 5 -1.23 -19.11 0.32
C THR A 5 -0.75 -17.98 1.23
N THR A 6 -0.35 -16.87 0.62
CA THR A 6 0.26 -15.72 1.30
C THR A 6 -0.55 -14.44 1.11
N ASP A 7 -1.55 -14.49 0.22
CA ASP A 7 -2.43 -13.38 -0.13
C ASP A 7 -3.89 -13.84 0.00
N TYR A 8 -4.75 -12.98 0.52
CA TYR A 8 -6.15 -13.32 0.77
C TYR A 8 -6.93 -13.58 -0.52
N LEU A 9 -6.60 -12.90 -1.62
CA LEU A 9 -7.27 -13.11 -2.91
C LEU A 9 -6.85 -14.47 -3.48
N GLU A 10 -5.56 -14.81 -3.37
CA GLU A 10 -5.04 -16.11 -3.79
C GLU A 10 -5.71 -17.27 -3.02
N TYR A 11 -5.98 -17.09 -1.72
CA TYR A 11 -6.69 -18.07 -0.91
C TYR A 11 -8.06 -18.47 -1.52
N TYR A 12 -8.86 -17.49 -1.94
CA TYR A 12 -10.16 -17.75 -2.56
C TYR A 12 -10.04 -18.21 -4.02
N LEU A 13 -9.23 -17.50 -4.81
CA LEU A 13 -9.15 -17.73 -6.26
C LEU A 13 -8.52 -19.07 -6.61
N THR A 14 -7.63 -19.60 -5.76
CA THR A 14 -7.07 -20.95 -5.97
C THR A 14 -8.16 -22.02 -5.95
N LEU A 15 -9.11 -21.97 -5.00
CA LEU A 15 -10.23 -22.90 -4.97
C LEU A 15 -11.16 -22.71 -6.18
N VAL A 16 -11.53 -21.46 -6.49
CA VAL A 16 -12.39 -21.13 -7.65
C VAL A 16 -11.79 -21.66 -8.95
N ALA A 17 -10.49 -21.47 -9.16
CA ALA A 17 -9.79 -21.93 -10.35
C ALA A 17 -9.92 -23.45 -10.54
N TRP A 18 -9.73 -24.21 -9.46
CA TRP A 18 -9.84 -25.67 -9.52
C TRP A 18 -11.28 -26.15 -9.70
N VAL A 19 -12.27 -25.49 -9.08
CA VAL A 19 -13.69 -25.80 -9.31
C VAL A 19 -14.05 -25.64 -10.80
N VAL A 20 -13.61 -24.54 -11.43
CA VAL A 20 -13.82 -24.31 -12.87
C VAL A 20 -13.05 -25.34 -13.71
N ASN A 21 -11.79 -25.62 -13.36
CA ASN A 21 -10.97 -26.63 -14.05
C ASN A 21 -11.62 -28.04 -14.00
N ASN A 22 -12.18 -28.44 -12.86
CA ASN A 22 -12.92 -29.70 -12.75
C ASN A 22 -14.13 -29.74 -13.69
N GLY A 23 -14.86 -28.63 -13.81
CA GLY A 23 -15.92 -28.47 -14.79
C GLY A 23 -15.43 -28.70 -16.22
N ILE A 24 -14.35 -28.01 -16.62
CA ILE A 24 -13.74 -28.17 -17.95
C ILE A 24 -13.26 -29.60 -18.19
N TRP A 25 -12.59 -30.21 -17.22
CA TRP A 25 -12.13 -31.59 -17.29
C TRP A 25 -13.28 -32.56 -17.50
N SER A 26 -14.39 -32.39 -16.78
CA SER A 26 -15.58 -33.23 -16.93
C SER A 26 -16.15 -33.16 -18.36
N ILE A 27 -16.14 -31.97 -18.98
CA ILE A 27 -16.58 -31.76 -20.36
C ILE A 27 -15.61 -32.44 -21.34
N LEU A 28 -14.29 -32.34 -21.12
CA LEU A 28 -13.28 -33.01 -21.95
C LEU A 28 -13.43 -34.54 -21.93
N VAL A 29 -13.72 -35.11 -20.75
CA VAL A 29 -13.98 -36.54 -20.60
C VAL A 29 -15.29 -36.93 -21.28
N ALA A 30 -16.38 -36.20 -21.04
CA ALA A 30 -17.70 -36.50 -21.61
C ALA A 30 -17.74 -36.38 -23.14
N SER A 31 -17.02 -35.42 -23.71
CA SER A 31 -16.92 -35.21 -25.17
C SER A 31 -15.92 -36.13 -25.86
N GLY A 32 -15.06 -36.83 -25.11
CA GLY A 32 -13.97 -37.63 -25.67
C GLY A 32 -12.81 -36.81 -26.26
N VAL A 33 -12.82 -35.48 -26.10
CA VAL A 33 -11.78 -34.57 -26.63
C VAL A 33 -10.41 -34.87 -26.03
N PHE A 34 -10.34 -35.46 -24.83
CA PHE A 34 -9.08 -35.94 -24.25
C PHE A 34 -8.33 -36.95 -25.14
N ALA A 35 -9.01 -37.61 -26.09
CA ALA A 35 -8.41 -38.56 -27.02
C ALA A 35 -7.67 -37.90 -28.20
N LEU A 36 -7.96 -36.62 -28.50
CA LEU A 36 -7.34 -35.88 -29.62
C LEU A 36 -5.81 -35.91 -29.64
N PRO A 37 -5.07 -35.67 -28.52
CA PRO A 37 -3.61 -35.75 -28.54
C PRO A 37 -3.11 -37.14 -28.95
N PHE A 38 -3.79 -38.23 -28.58
CA PHE A 38 -3.42 -39.58 -29.00
C PHE A 38 -3.61 -39.78 -30.50
N VAL A 39 -4.73 -39.33 -31.05
CA VAL A 39 -4.99 -39.37 -32.49
C VAL A 39 -3.95 -38.54 -33.25
N ALA A 40 -3.60 -37.36 -32.73
CA ALA A 40 -2.58 -36.50 -33.32
C ALA A 40 -1.20 -37.18 -33.33
N ILE A 41 -0.80 -37.85 -32.25
CA ILE A 41 0.47 -38.62 -32.18
C ILE A 41 0.50 -39.70 -33.27
N VAL A 42 -0.59 -40.46 -33.41
CA VAL A 42 -0.69 -41.53 -34.42
C VAL A 42 -0.59 -40.95 -35.84
N ILE A 43 -1.32 -39.87 -36.13
CA ILE A 43 -1.27 -39.22 -37.45
C ILE A 43 0.12 -38.65 -37.73
N GLN A 44 0.76 -37.99 -36.77
CA GLN A 44 2.10 -37.41 -36.91
C GLN A 44 3.14 -38.49 -37.22
N GLU A 45 3.16 -39.59 -36.47
CA GLU A 45 4.10 -40.69 -36.72
C GLU A 45 3.81 -41.41 -38.04
N TRP A 46 2.54 -41.53 -38.43
CA TRP A 46 2.16 -42.10 -39.72
C TRP A 46 2.62 -41.23 -40.91
N LEU A 47 2.42 -39.91 -40.84
CA LEU A 47 2.92 -38.98 -41.86
C LEU A 47 4.45 -38.98 -41.92
N LYS A 48 5.11 -39.05 -40.76
CA LYS A 48 6.57 -39.12 -40.67
C LYS A 48 7.11 -40.40 -41.31
N ALA A 49 6.52 -41.55 -41.01
CA ALA A 49 6.90 -42.83 -41.61
C ALA A 49 6.73 -42.85 -43.15
N ARG A 50 5.80 -42.05 -43.69
CA ARG A 50 5.64 -41.87 -45.15
C ARG A 50 6.69 -40.97 -45.78
N SER A 51 7.20 -40.00 -45.04
CA SER A 51 8.26 -39.09 -45.53
C SER A 51 9.65 -39.72 -45.52
N GLU A 52 9.84 -40.82 -44.80
CA GLU A 52 11.12 -41.52 -44.67
C GLU A 52 11.47 -42.33 -45.94
N GLY A 53 12.75 -42.30 -46.34
CA GLY A 53 13.28 -42.92 -47.56
C GLY A 53 13.35 -44.46 -47.50
N ALA A 54 13.76 -45.12 -48.59
CA ALA A 54 13.82 -46.58 -48.67
C ALA A 54 14.86 -47.23 -47.74
N ASP A 55 15.84 -46.45 -47.25
CA ASP A 55 16.98 -46.93 -46.45
C ASP A 55 16.70 -47.14 -44.95
N GLU A 56 15.47 -46.89 -44.47
CA GLU A 56 15.11 -46.97 -43.03
C GLU A 56 14.66 -48.37 -42.57
N GLY A 57 14.75 -49.40 -43.42
CA GLY A 57 14.38 -50.77 -43.07
C GLY A 57 12.86 -50.97 -42.90
N ASN A 58 12.44 -51.82 -41.94
CA ASN A 58 11.02 -52.12 -41.71
C ASN A 58 10.28 -50.96 -41.01
N LYS A 59 9.74 -50.04 -41.83
CA LYS A 59 9.02 -48.83 -41.40
C LYS A 59 7.81 -49.12 -40.50
N GLY A 60 7.17 -50.28 -40.64
CA GLY A 60 6.01 -50.65 -39.83
C GLY A 60 6.38 -50.93 -38.37
N VAL A 61 7.48 -51.65 -38.16
CA VAL A 61 7.95 -51.98 -36.80
C VAL A 61 8.51 -50.74 -36.10
N LEU A 62 9.27 -49.92 -36.83
CA LEU A 62 9.87 -48.69 -36.28
C LEU A 62 8.80 -47.65 -35.90
N SER A 63 7.80 -47.44 -36.75
CA SER A 63 6.68 -46.53 -36.45
C SER A 63 5.83 -47.04 -35.29
N SER A 64 5.58 -48.35 -35.19
CA SER A 64 4.86 -48.94 -34.06
C SER A 64 5.56 -48.68 -32.72
N MET A 65 6.87 -48.91 -32.63
CA MET A 65 7.63 -48.66 -31.40
C MET A 65 7.66 -47.18 -31.01
N ARG A 66 7.73 -46.26 -32.00
CA ARG A 66 7.68 -44.81 -31.75
C ARG A 66 6.32 -44.36 -31.25
N ILE A 67 5.24 -44.86 -31.85
CA ILE A 67 3.87 -44.60 -31.42
C ILE A 67 3.68 -45.12 -29.99
N GLU A 68 4.09 -46.36 -29.71
CA GLU A 68 3.97 -46.96 -28.39
C GLU A 68 4.65 -46.09 -27.31
N ASN A 69 5.92 -45.71 -27.52
CA ASN A 69 6.64 -44.88 -26.55
C ASN A 69 5.96 -43.51 -26.34
N ARG A 70 5.55 -42.84 -27.42
CA ARG A 70 4.88 -41.53 -27.34
C ARG A 70 3.51 -41.60 -26.67
N VAL A 71 2.75 -42.65 -26.96
CA VAL A 71 1.44 -42.90 -26.34
C VAL A 71 1.62 -43.19 -24.85
N TRP A 72 2.62 -44.01 -24.46
CA TRP A 72 2.93 -44.24 -23.05
C TRP A 72 3.28 -42.96 -22.31
N VAL A 73 4.15 -42.11 -22.88
CA VAL A 73 4.48 -40.81 -22.30
C VAL A 73 3.22 -39.94 -22.16
N ALA A 74 2.37 -39.89 -23.18
CA ALA A 74 1.12 -39.13 -23.14
C ALA A 74 0.13 -39.65 -22.08
N ILE A 75 0.03 -40.98 -21.89
CA ILE A 75 -0.77 -41.59 -20.82
C ILE A 75 -0.26 -41.14 -19.45
N VAL A 76 1.06 -41.19 -19.22
CA VAL A 76 1.67 -40.76 -17.94
C VAL A 76 1.40 -39.28 -17.69
N VAL A 77 1.53 -38.42 -18.71
CA VAL A 77 1.24 -36.98 -18.59
C VAL A 77 -0.23 -36.75 -18.23
N ILE A 78 -1.17 -37.40 -18.90
CA ILE A 78 -2.59 -37.25 -18.59
C ILE A 78 -2.90 -37.77 -17.19
N MET A 79 -2.34 -38.92 -16.80
CA MET A 79 -2.55 -39.49 -15.48
C MET A 79 -2.03 -38.59 -14.35
N PHE A 80 -0.87 -37.95 -14.53
CA PHE A 80 -0.23 -37.15 -13.49
C PHE A 80 -0.67 -35.69 -13.47
N ALA A 81 -0.91 -35.09 -14.64
CA ALA A 81 -1.20 -33.66 -14.80
C ALA A 81 -2.63 -33.35 -15.24
N GLY A 82 -3.34 -34.30 -15.87
CA GLY A 82 -4.71 -34.11 -16.35
C GLY A 82 -5.77 -34.59 -15.38
N ILE A 83 -5.63 -35.81 -14.86
CA ILE A 83 -6.65 -36.43 -14.01
C ILE A 83 -6.61 -35.81 -12.60
N PRO A 84 -7.71 -35.23 -12.12
CA PRO A 84 -7.78 -34.63 -10.80
C PRO A 84 -8.05 -35.70 -9.72
N PHE A 85 -7.20 -35.77 -8.69
CA PHE A 85 -7.26 -36.82 -7.65
C PHE A 85 -7.31 -36.28 -6.22
N ILE A 86 -6.69 -35.13 -5.94
CA ILE A 86 -6.49 -34.63 -4.58
C ILE A 86 -7.63 -33.68 -4.22
N PRO A 87 -8.49 -34.00 -3.23
CA PRO A 87 -9.53 -33.08 -2.80
C PRO A 87 -8.92 -31.87 -2.10
N VAL A 88 -9.40 -30.69 -2.47
CA VAL A 88 -9.03 -29.39 -1.94
C VAL A 88 -10.30 -28.59 -1.66
N ASP A 89 -10.40 -28.10 -0.45
CA ASP A 89 -11.43 -27.17 0.04
C ASP A 89 -10.76 -26.00 0.80
N LEU A 90 -11.55 -25.02 1.24
CA LEU A 90 -11.02 -23.87 1.99
C LEU A 90 -10.34 -24.27 3.32
N ALA A 91 -10.69 -25.40 3.93
CA ALA A 91 -10.07 -25.87 5.17
C ALA A 91 -8.69 -26.52 4.92
N THR A 92 -8.48 -27.12 3.75
CA THR A 92 -7.17 -27.70 3.35
C THR A 92 -6.15 -26.65 2.92
N ILE A 93 -6.61 -25.48 2.47
CA ILE A 93 -5.75 -24.35 2.12
C ILE A 93 -5.42 -23.59 3.42
N LYS A 94 -4.12 -23.36 3.67
CA LYS A 94 -3.65 -22.60 4.83
C LYS A 94 -3.10 -21.25 4.39
N PHE A 95 -3.48 -20.22 5.14
CA PHE A 95 -2.92 -18.88 5.01
C PHE A 95 -1.67 -18.76 5.88
N GLU A 96 -0.52 -18.50 5.27
CA GLU A 96 0.76 -18.43 5.96
C GLU A 96 1.08 -16.98 6.40
N THR A 97 1.12 -16.75 7.71
CA THR A 97 1.38 -15.44 8.33
C THR A 97 2.75 -15.35 9.02
N THR A 98 3.55 -16.41 8.95
CA THR A 98 4.85 -16.54 9.64
C THR A 98 5.78 -15.37 9.32
N ARG A 99 5.90 -15.01 8.04
CA ARG A 99 6.75 -13.91 7.59
C ARG A 99 6.20 -12.54 7.98
N SER A 100 4.88 -12.37 7.86
CA SER A 100 4.19 -11.13 8.24
C SER A 100 4.39 -10.83 9.73
N ALA A 101 4.27 -11.86 10.58
CA ALA A 101 4.56 -11.76 12.01
C ALA A 101 6.03 -11.43 12.29
N GLN A 102 6.97 -12.04 11.55
CA GLN A 102 8.40 -11.75 11.70
C GLN A 102 8.75 -10.31 11.32
N CYS A 103 8.19 -9.80 10.23
CA CYS A 103 8.43 -8.44 9.78
C CYS A 103 7.50 -7.39 10.42
N GLN A 104 6.62 -7.79 11.35
CA GLN A 104 5.65 -6.91 12.01
C GLN A 104 4.78 -6.13 11.01
N VAL A 105 4.47 -6.75 9.86
CA VAL A 105 3.56 -6.20 8.85
C VAL A 105 2.23 -6.92 9.01
N SER A 106 1.15 -6.16 9.26
CA SER A 106 -0.19 -6.72 9.29
C SER A 106 -0.67 -6.99 7.87
N VAL A 107 -0.95 -8.26 7.57
CA VAL A 107 -1.64 -8.66 6.34
C VAL A 107 -3.06 -9.02 6.75
N PRO A 108 -4.11 -8.48 6.10
CA PRO A 108 -5.48 -8.78 6.48
C PRO A 108 -5.76 -10.26 6.29
N LEU A 109 -6.37 -10.89 7.30
CA LEU A 109 -6.79 -12.27 7.21
C LEU A 109 -7.95 -12.39 6.21
N PRO A 110 -8.10 -13.53 5.50
CA PRO A 110 -9.18 -13.70 4.51
C PRO A 110 -10.57 -13.31 5.05
N ASN A 111 -10.89 -13.68 6.29
CA ASN A 111 -12.19 -13.41 6.94
C ASN A 111 -12.41 -11.94 7.32
N ASP A 112 -11.34 -11.15 7.47
CA ASP A 112 -11.42 -9.74 7.90
C ASP A 112 -11.46 -8.77 6.70
N THR A 113 -11.58 -9.31 5.48
CA THR A 113 -11.67 -8.51 4.25
C THR A 113 -13.12 -8.41 3.74
N GLY A 114 -13.37 -7.46 2.82
CA GLY A 114 -14.64 -7.37 2.09
C GLY A 114 -15.00 -8.60 1.23
N TRP A 115 -14.11 -9.60 1.15
CA TRP A 115 -14.32 -10.85 0.44
C TRP A 115 -14.96 -11.95 1.30
N SER A 116 -15.39 -11.65 2.53
CA SER A 116 -16.09 -12.60 3.42
C SER A 116 -17.35 -13.21 2.80
N ASN A 117 -18.08 -12.48 1.95
CA ASN A 117 -19.22 -13.04 1.20
C ASN A 117 -18.81 -14.18 0.25
N VAL A 118 -17.61 -14.10 -0.33
CA VAL A 118 -17.05 -15.14 -1.21
C VAL A 118 -16.65 -16.36 -0.39
N TYR A 119 -16.20 -16.19 0.85
CA TYR A 119 -16.00 -17.29 1.80
C TYR A 119 -17.32 -18.07 2.01
N THR A 120 -18.42 -17.38 2.31
CA THR A 120 -19.73 -18.05 2.53
C THR A 120 -20.22 -18.81 1.30
N ALA A 121 -20.01 -18.29 0.09
CA ALA A 121 -20.41 -18.97 -1.15
C ALA A 121 -19.53 -20.18 -1.50
N LEU A 122 -18.24 -20.15 -1.16
CA LEU A 122 -17.27 -21.19 -1.49
C LEU A 122 -17.08 -22.25 -0.40
N ASN A 123 -17.55 -22.00 0.83
CA ASN A 123 -17.30 -22.88 1.97
C ASN A 123 -17.84 -24.31 1.78
N ASP A 124 -18.90 -24.49 1.00
CA ASP A 124 -19.49 -25.80 0.69
C ASP A 124 -19.00 -26.40 -0.64
N GLN A 125 -18.06 -25.74 -1.32
CA GLN A 125 -17.49 -26.22 -2.57
C GLN A 125 -16.15 -26.91 -2.31
N SER A 126 -15.93 -28.02 -3.03
CA SER A 126 -14.64 -28.72 -3.06
C SER A 126 -14.23 -28.98 -4.50
N ALA A 127 -12.93 -28.97 -4.73
CA ALA A 127 -12.33 -29.22 -6.02
C ALA A 127 -11.34 -30.38 -5.93
N LEU A 128 -11.10 -31.05 -7.05
CA LEU A 128 -10.08 -32.09 -7.16
C LEU A 128 -8.90 -31.54 -7.98
N VAL A 129 -7.69 -31.67 -7.45
CA VAL A 129 -6.47 -31.15 -8.08
C VAL A 129 -5.61 -32.32 -8.59
N PRO A 130 -5.03 -32.23 -9.81
CA PRO A 130 -4.08 -33.22 -10.30
C PRO A 130 -2.77 -33.21 -9.50
N VAL A 131 -2.11 -34.35 -9.43
CA VAL A 131 -0.91 -34.54 -8.59
C VAL A 131 0.23 -33.61 -9.01
N TRP A 132 0.46 -33.47 -10.32
CA TRP A 132 1.48 -32.57 -10.86
C TRP A 132 1.27 -31.13 -10.38
N TRP A 133 0.06 -30.61 -10.51
CA TRP A 133 -0.24 -29.22 -10.19
C TRP A 133 -0.23 -28.95 -8.70
N PHE A 134 -0.71 -29.90 -7.89
CA PHE A 134 -0.57 -29.84 -6.43
C PHE A 134 0.91 -29.74 -6.02
N PHE A 135 1.76 -30.57 -6.60
CA PHE A 135 3.21 -30.56 -6.36
C PHE A 135 3.87 -29.26 -6.83
N MET A 136 3.54 -28.79 -8.04
CA MET A 136 4.07 -27.54 -8.59
C MET A 136 3.65 -26.32 -7.76
N HIS A 137 2.43 -26.29 -7.23
CA HIS A 137 1.99 -25.24 -6.31
C HIS A 137 2.85 -25.23 -5.04
N ALA A 138 3.05 -26.40 -4.42
CA ALA A 138 3.86 -26.53 -3.21
C ALA A 138 5.31 -26.07 -3.42
N ILE A 139 5.95 -26.47 -4.53
CA ILE A 139 7.31 -26.02 -4.87
C ILE A 139 7.34 -24.53 -5.14
N SER A 140 6.42 -24.01 -5.95
CA SER A 140 6.36 -22.58 -6.27
C SER A 140 6.25 -21.74 -5.01
N LYS A 141 5.42 -22.17 -4.05
CA LYS A 141 5.27 -21.52 -2.74
C LYS A 141 6.50 -21.65 -1.86
N ALA A 142 7.13 -22.81 -1.80
CA ALA A 142 8.37 -22.98 -1.03
C ALA A 142 9.50 -22.08 -1.56
N VAL A 143 9.70 -22.03 -2.89
CA VAL A 143 10.75 -21.22 -3.52
C VAL A 143 10.47 -19.73 -3.35
N THR A 144 9.24 -19.28 -3.61
CA THR A 144 8.88 -17.86 -3.44
C THR A 144 8.91 -17.44 -1.99
N GLY A 145 8.41 -18.27 -1.07
CA GLY A 145 8.49 -18.04 0.37
C GLY A 145 9.93 -17.92 0.86
N ALA A 146 10.82 -18.82 0.42
CA ALA A 146 12.25 -18.76 0.76
C ALA A 146 12.94 -17.50 0.20
N ALA A 147 12.63 -17.12 -1.04
CA ALA A 147 13.17 -15.90 -1.65
C ALA A 147 12.73 -14.63 -0.89
N VAL A 148 11.45 -14.54 -0.49
CA VAL A 148 10.95 -13.43 0.34
C VAL A 148 11.56 -13.47 1.74
N ALA A 149 11.78 -14.66 2.31
CA ALA A 149 12.42 -14.83 3.62
C ALA A 149 13.88 -14.34 3.63
N ALA A 150 14.57 -14.37 2.49
CA ALA A 150 15.94 -13.85 2.35
C ALA A 150 16.01 -12.31 2.36
N ILE A 151 14.91 -11.60 2.08
CA ILE A 151 14.87 -10.13 2.10
C ILE A 151 14.76 -9.66 3.55
N PRO A 152 15.76 -8.94 4.13
CA PRO A 152 15.70 -8.53 5.53
C PRO A 152 14.46 -7.66 5.80
N CYS A 153 13.80 -7.88 6.95
CA CYS A 153 12.72 -7.01 7.40
C CYS A 153 13.31 -5.63 7.74
N GLY A 154 13.19 -4.67 6.82
CA GLY A 154 13.58 -3.29 7.04
C GLY A 154 12.35 -2.42 7.30
N THR A 155 12.52 -1.33 8.04
CA THR A 155 11.56 -0.24 8.04
C THR A 155 11.57 0.40 6.66
N ASP A 156 10.52 0.19 5.88
CA ASP A 156 10.41 0.77 4.54
C ASP A 156 10.15 2.28 4.67
N LEU A 157 11.22 3.07 4.66
CA LEU A 157 11.15 4.53 4.76
C LEU A 157 10.37 5.17 3.62
N ARG A 158 10.34 4.50 2.47
CA ARG A 158 9.55 4.94 1.34
C ARG A 158 8.06 4.71 1.64
N GLN A 159 7.70 3.61 2.29
CA GLN A 159 6.32 3.38 2.71
C GLN A 159 5.87 4.34 3.82
N ILE A 160 6.69 4.58 4.84
CA ILE A 160 6.38 5.61 5.85
C ILE A 160 6.15 6.98 5.21
N ARG A 161 6.99 7.34 4.22
CA ARG A 161 6.80 8.57 3.45
C ARG A 161 5.48 8.58 2.69
N MET A 162 5.15 7.48 2.00
CA MET A 162 3.89 7.34 1.26
C MET A 162 2.69 7.45 2.19
N ASP A 163 2.72 6.80 3.34
CA ASP A 163 1.66 6.87 4.35
C ASP A 163 1.48 8.32 4.85
N VAL A 164 2.58 9.02 5.17
CA VAL A 164 2.54 10.44 5.56
C VAL A 164 2.02 11.34 4.43
N ASP A 165 2.38 11.05 3.18
CA ASP A 165 1.88 11.78 1.99
C ASP A 165 0.40 11.45 1.68
N ALA A 166 -0.10 10.30 2.13
CA ALA A 166 -1.49 9.89 2.00
C ALA A 166 -2.39 10.45 3.10
N THR A 167 -1.84 10.72 4.29
CA THR A 167 -2.57 11.32 5.42
C THR A 167 -3.06 12.73 5.05
N ARG A 168 -4.37 12.95 5.19
CA ARG A 168 -5.04 14.23 4.94
C ARG A 168 -5.89 14.60 6.15
N ILE A 169 -6.32 15.86 6.18
CA ILE A 169 -7.31 16.30 7.16
C ILE A 169 -8.68 15.89 6.60
N ASP A 170 -9.29 14.87 7.20
CA ASP A 170 -10.56 14.32 6.71
C ASP A 170 -11.74 15.25 7.01
N ASP A 171 -11.70 15.95 8.15
CA ASP A 171 -12.72 16.92 8.53
C ASP A 171 -12.55 18.26 7.76
N PRO A 172 -13.48 18.62 6.86
CA PRO A 172 -13.41 19.88 6.11
C PRO A 172 -13.47 21.12 7.01
N VAL A 173 -14.10 21.03 8.19
CA VAL A 173 -14.15 22.14 9.16
C VAL A 173 -12.79 22.35 9.80
N LEU A 174 -12.09 21.27 10.17
CA LEU A 174 -10.73 21.35 10.69
C LEU A 174 -9.75 21.87 9.63
N ALA A 175 -9.91 21.44 8.37
CA ALA A 175 -9.09 21.94 7.27
C ALA A 175 -9.29 23.46 7.04
N GLN A 176 -10.53 23.94 7.14
CA GLN A 176 -10.84 25.37 7.10
C GLN A 176 -10.24 26.11 8.30
N GLU A 177 -10.29 25.52 9.50
CA GLU A 177 -9.70 26.11 10.70
C GLU A 177 -8.17 26.25 10.58
N VAL A 178 -7.49 25.28 9.97
CA VAL A 178 -6.06 25.39 9.63
C VAL A 178 -5.82 26.54 8.65
N ALA A 179 -6.67 26.71 7.64
CA ALA A 179 -6.55 27.82 6.69
C ALA A 179 -6.74 29.19 7.38
N ASP A 180 -7.71 29.28 8.29
CA ASP A 180 -7.94 30.49 9.07
C ASP A 180 -6.77 30.79 10.01
N PHE A 181 -6.22 29.78 10.69
CA PHE A 181 -5.04 29.94 11.55
C PHE A 181 -3.84 30.42 10.73
N THR A 182 -3.64 29.84 9.54
CA THR A 182 -2.62 30.29 8.61
C THR A 182 -2.79 31.76 8.23
N HIS A 183 -4.02 32.20 7.98
CA HIS A 183 -4.31 33.57 7.57
C HIS A 183 -4.19 34.59 8.72
N ASP A 184 -4.68 34.24 9.91
CA ASP A 184 -4.80 35.16 11.05
C ASP A 184 -3.54 35.19 11.92
N CYS A 185 -2.83 34.06 12.02
CA CYS A 185 -1.68 33.90 12.91
C CYS A 185 -0.37 33.81 12.14
N TYR A 186 -0.22 32.80 11.29
CA TYR A 186 1.05 32.52 10.62
C TYR A 186 1.44 33.61 9.62
N GLY A 187 0.49 34.06 8.79
CA GLY A 187 0.72 35.08 7.76
C GLY A 187 1.28 36.39 8.31
N PRO A 188 0.61 37.04 9.29
CA PRO A 188 1.10 38.27 9.92
C PRO A 188 2.42 38.09 10.67
N SER A 189 2.59 36.98 11.40
CA SER A 189 3.86 36.66 12.08
C SER A 189 5.02 36.53 11.11
N ARG A 190 4.81 35.81 10.01
CA ARG A 190 5.82 35.63 8.97
C ARG A 190 6.12 36.93 8.23
N ALA A 191 5.11 37.75 7.96
CA ALA A 191 5.30 39.08 7.36
C ALA A 191 6.15 39.96 8.28
N LYS A 192 5.88 39.97 9.59
CA LYS A 192 6.67 40.70 10.59
C LYS A 192 8.12 40.21 10.64
N LEU A 193 8.34 38.89 10.61
CA LEU A 193 9.68 38.30 10.54
C LEU A 193 10.45 38.76 9.29
N PHE A 194 9.79 38.74 8.13
CA PHE A 194 10.38 39.17 6.85
C PHE A 194 10.71 40.68 6.82
N MET A 195 9.91 41.50 7.49
CA MET A 195 10.17 42.94 7.63
C MET A 195 11.34 43.23 8.57
N ASN A 196 11.40 42.55 9.71
CA ASN A 196 12.43 42.76 10.73
C ASN A 196 13.80 42.17 10.36
N ARG A 197 13.82 41.12 9.52
CA ARG A 197 15.04 40.41 9.07
C ARG A 197 16.04 40.10 10.19
N PRO A 198 15.61 39.46 11.30
CA PRO A 198 16.55 39.04 12.34
C PRO A 198 17.52 38.00 11.79
N THR A 199 18.71 37.93 12.36
CA THR A 199 19.66 36.84 12.10
C THR A 199 19.16 35.57 12.77
N LEU A 200 18.83 34.56 11.98
CA LEU A 200 18.35 33.25 12.44
C LEU A 200 19.42 32.18 12.20
N SER A 201 19.48 31.16 13.07
CA SER A 201 20.23 29.93 12.78
C SER A 201 19.54 29.09 11.71
N ASP A 202 20.24 28.12 11.12
CA ASP A 202 19.66 27.19 10.13
C ASP A 202 18.45 26.42 10.70
N GLU A 203 18.51 26.06 11.98
CA GLU A 203 17.41 25.39 12.70
C GLU A 203 16.19 26.31 12.82
N GLN A 204 16.40 27.57 13.21
CA GLN A 204 15.33 28.57 13.29
C GLN A 204 14.75 28.90 11.92
N MET A 205 15.60 28.98 10.88
CA MET A 205 15.15 29.16 9.50
C MET A 205 14.24 28.01 9.05
N ASN A 206 14.55 26.78 9.44
CA ASN A 206 13.68 25.64 9.17
C ASN A 206 12.41 25.63 10.03
N ASP A 207 12.47 26.10 11.28
CA ASP A 207 11.30 26.13 12.15
C ASP A 207 10.25 27.18 11.72
N VAL A 208 10.65 28.37 11.25
CA VAL A 208 9.69 29.43 10.84
C VAL A 208 8.91 29.10 9.56
N THR A 209 9.19 27.97 8.91
CA THR A 209 8.59 27.58 7.63
C THR A 209 7.35 26.71 7.78
N TRP A 210 6.69 26.70 8.95
CA TRP A 210 5.37 26.08 9.14
C TRP A 210 4.57 26.73 10.26
N ILE A 211 3.26 26.44 10.31
CA ILE A 211 2.31 27.12 11.20
C ILE A 211 2.53 26.84 12.70
N GLY A 212 3.12 25.70 13.05
CA GLY A 212 3.38 25.31 14.44
C GLY A 212 4.78 25.68 14.96
N SER A 213 5.48 26.59 14.27
CA SER A 213 6.82 27.05 14.62
C SER A 213 6.97 27.38 16.12
N SER A 214 7.95 26.75 16.77
CA SER A 214 8.31 27.07 18.15
C SER A 214 8.83 28.50 18.27
N TYR A 215 9.54 28.99 17.26
CA TYR A 215 9.99 30.38 17.20
C TYR A 215 8.82 31.37 17.29
N PHE A 216 7.74 31.16 16.53
CA PHE A 216 6.56 32.04 16.60
C PHE A 216 5.73 31.85 17.88
N LEU A 217 5.73 30.64 18.43
CA LEU A 217 5.06 30.34 19.70
C LEU A 217 5.77 30.99 20.87
N ASP A 218 7.10 30.94 20.94
CA ASP A 218 7.87 31.31 22.13
C ASP A 218 8.37 32.76 22.09
N THR A 219 8.64 33.29 20.90
CA THR A 219 9.17 34.65 20.76
C THR A 219 8.07 35.70 20.97
N PRO A 220 8.27 36.68 21.88
CA PRO A 220 7.30 37.75 22.08
C PRO A 220 7.11 38.61 20.83
N GLY A 221 5.89 39.08 20.62
CA GLY A 221 5.54 39.89 19.45
C GLY A 221 5.03 39.10 18.24
N PHE A 222 4.84 37.79 18.35
CA PHE A 222 4.30 36.93 17.30
C PHE A 222 2.97 36.32 17.75
N TYR A 223 2.91 35.02 18.09
CA TYR A 223 1.64 34.35 18.42
C TYR A 223 1.03 34.76 19.77
N ASP A 224 1.78 35.45 20.61
CA ASP A 224 1.28 36.12 21.80
C ASP A 224 0.51 37.42 21.49
N THR A 225 0.76 38.03 20.34
CA THR A 225 0.22 39.34 19.95
C THR A 225 -0.98 39.20 19.00
N TYR A 226 -0.88 38.28 18.04
CA TYR A 226 -1.96 38.00 17.10
C TYR A 226 -3.04 37.10 17.75
N ARG A 227 -4.24 37.14 17.18
CA ARG A 227 -5.43 36.43 17.66
C ARG A 227 -6.30 36.01 16.48
N ALA A 228 -7.24 35.10 16.70
CA ALA A 228 -8.28 34.80 15.72
C ALA A 228 -9.06 36.07 15.36
N LYS A 229 -9.36 36.29 14.08
CA LYS A 229 -10.21 37.43 13.65
C LYS A 229 -11.69 37.07 13.64
N THR A 230 -12.01 35.79 13.63
CA THR A 230 -13.36 35.26 13.69
C THR A 230 -13.62 34.62 15.06
N PRO A 231 -14.84 34.73 15.59
CA PRO A 231 -15.17 34.14 16.88
C PRO A 231 -15.16 32.61 16.79
N ARG A 232 -14.50 31.97 17.76
CA ARG A 232 -14.40 30.51 17.84
C ARG A 232 -15.21 30.01 19.02
N THR A 233 -16.14 29.09 18.78
CA THR A 233 -17.04 28.56 19.82
C THR A 233 -16.33 27.72 20.88
N ALA A 234 -15.18 27.13 20.55
CA ALA A 234 -14.38 26.35 21.49
C ALA A 234 -13.79 27.22 22.63
N TRP A 235 -13.53 28.50 22.37
CA TRP A 235 -13.05 29.44 23.38
C TRP A 235 -14.16 30.41 23.73
N PRO A 236 -14.60 30.50 25.00
CA PRO A 236 -15.59 31.50 25.38
C PRO A 236 -15.05 32.92 25.21
N TYR A 237 -15.96 33.86 24.98
CA TYR A 237 -15.65 35.29 24.96
C TYR A 237 -15.12 35.74 26.33
N ASP A 238 -13.96 36.39 26.34
CA ASP A 238 -13.32 36.91 27.54
C ASP A 238 -13.31 38.45 27.49
N ALA A 239 -13.95 39.09 28.46
CA ALA A 239 -14.11 40.56 28.47
C ALA A 239 -12.78 41.34 28.59
N THR A 240 -11.71 40.71 29.05
CA THR A 240 -10.38 41.31 29.17
C THR A 240 -9.53 41.06 27.93
N ARG A 241 -9.53 39.82 27.40
CA ARG A 241 -8.78 39.45 26.19
C ARG A 241 -9.42 40.04 24.94
N ASP A 242 -10.75 39.95 24.85
CA ASP A 242 -11.54 40.27 23.66
C ASP A 242 -12.14 41.69 23.73
N ALA A 243 -11.66 42.51 24.65
CA ALA A 243 -12.10 43.90 24.82
C ALA A 243 -12.09 44.67 23.48
N GLY A 244 -13.25 45.19 23.09
CA GLY A 244 -13.43 45.94 21.84
C GLY A 244 -13.80 45.09 20.61
N LEU A 245 -13.93 43.76 20.76
CA LEU A 245 -14.44 42.87 19.71
C LEU A 245 -15.93 42.58 19.91
N ALA A 246 -16.59 42.11 18.85
CA ALA A 246 -18.01 41.83 18.88
C ALA A 246 -18.29 40.54 19.67
N GLN A 247 -19.14 40.64 20.70
CA GLN A 247 -19.67 39.46 21.37
C GLN A 247 -20.81 38.87 20.52
N VAL A 248 -20.60 37.66 20.00
CA VAL A 248 -21.58 36.95 19.17
C VAL A 248 -22.51 36.09 20.02
N ASP A 249 -23.72 35.85 19.52
CA ASP A 249 -24.75 35.05 20.21
C ASP A 249 -24.29 33.61 20.52
N SER A 250 -23.35 33.07 19.74
CA SER A 250 -22.75 31.75 19.99
C SER A 250 -21.83 31.71 21.22
N GLY A 251 -21.53 32.85 21.85
CA GLY A 251 -20.64 32.96 23.00
C GLY A 251 -19.15 32.76 22.70
N GLY A 252 -18.79 32.58 21.42
CA GLY A 252 -17.41 32.38 20.98
C GLY A 252 -16.54 33.63 21.13
N GLY A 253 -15.30 33.42 21.54
CA GLY A 253 -14.28 34.43 21.77
C GLY A 253 -13.18 34.44 20.71
N TYR A 254 -12.16 35.27 20.94
CA TYR A 254 -11.05 35.49 20.01
C TYR A 254 -9.72 35.09 20.66
N PRO A 255 -9.42 33.77 20.75
CA PRO A 255 -8.20 33.29 21.40
C PRO A 255 -6.95 33.87 20.74
N SER A 256 -5.90 34.08 21.54
CA SER A 256 -4.58 34.39 21.00
C SER A 256 -4.08 33.23 20.14
N CYS A 257 -3.20 33.49 19.18
CA CYS A 257 -2.67 32.45 18.31
C CYS A 257 -1.94 31.36 19.09
N ARG A 258 -1.25 31.73 20.18
CA ARG A 258 -0.61 30.77 21.09
C ARG A 258 -1.65 29.88 21.78
N GLN A 259 -2.75 30.47 22.27
CA GLN A 259 -3.84 29.71 22.89
C GLN A 259 -4.51 28.80 21.85
N TRP A 260 -4.87 29.34 20.70
CA TRP A 260 -5.51 28.58 19.63
C TRP A 260 -4.69 27.35 19.19
N TRP A 261 -3.35 27.48 19.14
CA TRP A 261 -2.48 26.35 18.79
C TRP A 261 -2.33 25.31 19.92
N ALA A 262 -2.07 25.76 21.15
CA ALA A 262 -1.51 24.93 22.22
C ALA A 262 -2.48 24.58 23.38
N ASP A 263 -3.73 25.06 23.35
CA ASP A 263 -4.69 24.92 24.48
C ASP A 263 -5.24 23.49 24.64
N GLY A 264 -4.39 22.59 25.15
CA GLY A 264 -4.74 21.23 25.55
C GLY A 264 -5.51 20.45 24.47
N GLY A 265 -6.62 19.82 24.85
CA GLY A 265 -7.49 19.04 23.93
C GLY A 265 -8.35 19.89 22.99
N GLN A 266 -8.42 21.21 23.17
CA GLN A 266 -9.18 22.12 22.29
C GLN A 266 -8.28 22.77 21.23
N GLY A 267 -6.98 22.86 21.53
CA GLY A 267 -5.96 23.42 20.65
C GLY A 267 -5.90 22.75 19.29
N LEU A 268 -5.50 23.51 18.28
CA LEU A 268 -5.39 23.03 16.92
C LEU A 268 -4.36 21.88 16.81
N ARG A 269 -3.26 21.94 17.57
CA ARG A 269 -2.20 20.93 17.54
C ARG A 269 -2.67 19.53 17.95
N SER A 270 -3.44 19.42 19.03
CA SER A 270 -3.94 18.13 19.53
C SER A 270 -4.97 17.52 18.59
N ARG A 271 -5.92 18.33 18.11
CA ARG A 271 -6.92 17.89 17.12
C ARG A 271 -6.31 17.46 15.80
N LEU A 272 -5.20 18.09 15.38
CA LEU A 272 -4.45 17.65 14.19
C LEU A 272 -3.73 16.31 14.42
N LEU A 273 -3.25 16.04 15.63
CA LEU A 273 -2.64 14.74 15.95
C LEU A 273 -3.67 13.61 15.96
N GLU A 274 -4.92 13.89 16.34
CA GLU A 274 -6.01 12.92 16.29
C GLU A 274 -6.39 12.50 14.86
N GLN A 275 -6.03 13.30 13.84
CA GLN A 275 -6.23 12.95 12.43
C GLN A 275 -5.15 11.99 11.89
N VAL A 276 -4.08 11.72 12.66
CA VAL A 276 -2.97 10.86 12.23
C VAL A 276 -3.10 9.49 12.86
N ASP A 277 -2.92 8.44 12.06
CA ASP A 277 -2.91 7.05 12.55
C ASP A 277 -1.84 6.85 13.65
N PRO A 278 -2.22 6.37 14.86
CA PRO A 278 -1.29 6.08 15.94
C PRO A 278 -0.20 5.06 15.58
N ASP A 279 -0.49 4.12 14.68
CA ASP A 279 0.51 3.15 14.21
C ASP A 279 1.54 3.84 13.32
N LEU A 280 1.13 4.79 12.47
CA LEU A 280 2.06 5.60 11.68
C LEU A 280 2.99 6.41 12.59
N LEU A 281 2.44 7.08 13.62
CA LEU A 281 3.24 7.81 14.61
C LEU A 281 4.24 6.91 15.34
N THR A 282 3.83 5.69 15.67
CA THR A 282 4.69 4.69 16.33
C THR A 282 5.79 4.20 15.39
N ARG A 283 5.48 3.95 14.11
CA ARG A 283 6.46 3.55 13.08
C ARG A 283 7.49 4.66 12.83
N VAL A 284 7.03 5.91 12.69
CA VAL A 284 7.91 7.07 12.53
C VAL A 284 8.77 7.27 13.77
N GLY A 285 8.20 7.17 14.98
CA GLY A 285 8.93 7.32 16.25
C GLY A 285 9.99 6.25 16.47
N ARG A 286 9.70 4.99 16.13
CA ARG A 286 10.70 3.90 16.18
C ARG A 286 11.86 4.14 15.22
N TRP A 287 11.58 4.64 14.01
CA TRP A 287 12.61 4.97 13.04
C TRP A 287 13.42 6.21 13.47
N ALA A 288 12.74 7.25 13.93
CA ALA A 288 13.33 8.49 14.43
C ALA A 288 13.61 8.41 15.93
N GLY A 289 14.17 7.28 16.41
CA GLY A 289 14.44 7.07 17.84
C GLY A 289 15.45 8.04 18.47
N PHE A 290 16.07 8.91 17.66
CA PHE A 290 16.92 10.01 18.09
C PHE A 290 16.15 11.32 18.35
N LEU A 291 14.88 11.39 17.96
CA LEU A 291 13.98 12.52 18.20
C LEU A 291 13.06 12.23 19.39
N SER A 292 12.65 13.29 20.08
CA SER A 292 11.58 13.21 21.07
C SER A 292 10.22 12.96 20.40
N GLN A 293 9.27 12.39 21.15
CA GLN A 293 7.91 12.16 20.66
C GLN A 293 7.23 13.46 20.19
N SER A 294 7.53 14.60 20.82
CA SER A 294 7.04 15.92 20.40
C SER A 294 7.56 16.33 19.03
N GLU A 295 8.85 16.11 18.76
CA GLU A 295 9.45 16.45 17.46
C GLU A 295 8.93 15.54 16.34
N VAL A 296 8.72 14.25 16.64
CA VAL A 296 8.07 13.30 15.72
C VAL A 296 6.67 13.78 15.39
N ASN A 297 5.87 14.08 16.40
CA ASN A 297 4.50 14.57 16.24
C ASN A 297 4.46 15.85 15.39
N ASP A 298 5.30 16.83 15.70
CA ASP A 298 5.35 18.11 14.98
C ASP A 298 5.81 17.91 13.53
N SER A 299 6.75 17.00 13.26
CA SER A 299 7.19 16.68 11.90
C SER A 299 6.06 16.08 11.04
N VAL A 300 5.20 15.24 11.64
CA VAL A 300 4.07 14.63 10.94
C VAL A 300 2.94 15.65 10.75
N ILE A 301 2.58 16.41 11.79
CA ILE A 301 1.59 17.50 11.66
C ILE A 301 2.02 18.47 10.57
N ARG A 302 3.30 18.87 10.55
CA ARG A 302 3.86 19.78 9.54
C ARG A 302 3.64 19.26 8.12
N ALA A 303 3.79 17.96 7.89
CA ALA A 303 3.51 17.37 6.59
C ALA A 303 2.01 17.44 6.26
N VAL A 304 1.14 17.08 7.20
CA VAL A 304 -0.33 17.02 7.03
C VAL A 304 -0.94 18.41 6.76
N VAL A 305 -0.50 19.44 7.49
CA VAL A 305 -1.01 20.81 7.35
C VAL A 305 -0.42 21.58 6.18
N SER A 306 0.57 21.00 5.48
CA SER A 306 1.19 21.67 4.35
C SER A 306 0.16 21.90 3.23
N PRO A 307 0.15 23.07 2.56
CA PRO A 307 -0.86 23.40 1.55
C PRO A 307 -0.87 22.40 0.38
N ARG A 308 0.28 21.78 0.13
CA ARG A 308 0.47 20.75 -0.89
C ARG A 308 -0.38 19.50 -0.62
N GLN A 309 -0.52 19.05 0.62
CA GLN A 309 -1.31 17.85 0.94
C GLN A 309 -2.82 18.09 0.85
N GLN A 310 -3.26 19.34 1.02
CA GLN A 310 -4.69 19.68 1.07
C GLN A 310 -5.34 19.89 -0.31
N LYS A 311 -4.57 20.08 -1.41
CA LYS A 311 -5.13 20.51 -2.72
C LYS A 311 -4.65 19.76 -3.98
N MET A 312 -4.23 18.49 -3.88
CA MET A 312 -3.75 17.73 -5.05
C MET A 312 -4.74 17.57 -6.23
N ASN A 313 -6.05 17.81 -6.05
CA ASN A 313 -7.03 17.68 -7.13
C ASN A 313 -7.18 18.92 -8.04
N GLN A 314 -6.45 20.02 -7.82
CA GLN A 314 -6.70 21.30 -8.53
C GLN A 314 -5.58 21.83 -9.43
N GLY A 315 -4.55 21.04 -9.77
CA GLY A 315 -3.57 21.41 -10.81
C GLY A 315 -2.72 22.67 -10.54
N ALA A 316 -2.86 23.31 -9.38
CA ALA A 316 -2.08 24.47 -8.96
C ALA A 316 -0.99 24.04 -7.97
N VAL A 317 0.27 24.24 -8.36
CA VAL A 317 1.44 24.01 -7.48
C VAL A 317 1.55 25.20 -6.54
N TYR A 318 1.01 25.10 -5.33
CA TYR A 318 1.35 26.02 -4.26
C TYR A 318 2.71 25.64 -3.67
N THR A 319 3.52 26.66 -3.41
CA THR A 319 4.72 26.53 -2.60
C THR A 319 4.34 26.07 -1.20
N ASP A 320 5.13 25.17 -0.62
CA ASP A 320 5.07 24.89 0.81
C ASP A 320 5.25 26.21 1.58
N TYR A 321 4.89 26.23 2.87
CA TYR A 321 5.05 27.40 3.73
C TYR A 321 6.48 27.97 3.70
N GLY A 322 7.51 27.21 3.30
CA GLY A 322 8.87 27.69 3.08
C GLY A 322 9.18 28.43 1.77
N GLY A 323 8.29 28.47 0.77
CA GLY A 323 8.52 29.22 -0.48
C GLY A 323 9.59 28.67 -1.43
N GLN A 324 10.25 27.56 -1.11
CA GLN A 324 11.16 26.87 -2.03
C GLN A 324 10.40 25.81 -2.84
N ILE A 325 10.36 25.99 -4.16
CA ILE A 325 9.82 25.04 -5.14
C ILE A 325 10.83 23.90 -5.39
N ASP A 326 12.10 24.11 -5.01
CA ASP A 326 13.16 23.12 -5.10
C ASP A 326 13.61 22.62 -3.72
N LYS A 327 13.77 21.30 -3.62
CA LYS A 327 14.37 20.61 -2.48
C LYS A 327 15.85 21.02 -2.38
N THR A 328 16.16 22.03 -1.57
CA THR A 328 17.53 22.23 -1.10
C THR A 328 17.75 21.51 0.23
N LEU A 329 18.62 20.49 0.14
CA LEU A 329 19.73 20.03 1.00
C LEU A 329 19.71 19.91 2.54
N PRO A 330 19.30 20.83 3.43
CA PRO A 330 19.60 20.64 4.86
C PRO A 330 18.81 19.51 5.53
N ASN A 331 17.66 19.10 4.99
CA ASN A 331 16.82 18.05 5.61
C ASN A 331 17.17 16.61 5.19
N ILE A 332 18.29 16.42 4.47
CA ILE A 332 18.87 15.10 4.16
C ILE A 332 19.85 14.65 5.24
N VAL A 333 20.40 15.57 6.06
CA VAL A 333 21.47 15.26 7.02
C VAL A 333 20.98 14.38 8.19
N THR A 334 19.70 14.42 8.54
CA THR A 334 19.08 13.47 9.49
C THR A 334 18.66 12.15 8.84
N ARG A 335 18.94 11.94 7.55
CA ARG A 335 18.70 10.67 6.84
C ARG A 335 19.98 10.20 6.14
N GLY A 336 20.82 9.54 6.93
CA GLY A 336 21.96 8.79 6.44
C GLY A 336 21.56 7.69 5.44
N ALA A 337 22.42 7.58 4.42
CA ALA A 337 22.61 6.50 3.44
C ALA A 337 21.63 6.41 2.26
N SER A 338 22.24 6.61 1.08
CA SER A 338 21.83 6.21 -0.28
C SER A 338 20.65 6.94 -0.92
N ASP A 339 20.93 8.06 -1.62
CA ASP A 339 20.12 8.41 -2.78
C ASP A 339 20.92 9.22 -3.82
N LEU A 340 21.52 8.52 -4.78
CA LEU A 340 21.98 9.09 -6.05
C LEU A 340 20.93 8.72 -7.11
N GLY A 341 20.11 9.69 -7.55
CA GLY A 341 19.53 9.62 -8.91
C GLY A 341 18.05 9.97 -9.17
N LEU A 342 17.19 10.35 -8.21
CA LEU A 342 15.73 10.38 -8.45
C LEU A 342 15.01 11.73 -8.26
N THR A 343 15.57 12.85 -8.72
CA THR A 343 15.01 14.18 -8.39
C THR A 343 14.03 14.80 -9.41
N VAL A 344 13.86 14.31 -10.63
CA VAL A 344 13.07 15.06 -11.65
C VAL A 344 11.75 14.39 -12.10
N GLY A 345 11.49 13.11 -11.79
CA GLY A 345 10.26 12.40 -12.22
C GLY A 345 9.21 12.10 -11.13
N SER A 346 9.47 12.48 -9.87
CA SER A 346 8.92 11.81 -8.69
C SER A 346 7.49 12.17 -8.27
N LEU A 347 6.88 13.23 -8.82
CA LEU A 347 5.59 13.72 -8.33
C LEU A 347 4.40 12.87 -8.79
N GLY A 348 4.49 12.23 -9.97
CA GLY A 348 3.48 11.26 -10.44
C GLY A 348 3.91 9.80 -10.26
N PHE A 349 5.22 9.53 -10.25
CA PHE A 349 5.74 8.17 -10.25
C PHE A 349 5.63 7.47 -8.90
N PHE A 350 5.81 8.18 -7.77
CA PHE A 350 5.76 7.54 -6.46
C PHE A 350 4.36 7.09 -6.03
N PRO A 351 3.30 7.90 -6.17
CA PRO A 351 1.93 7.44 -5.90
C PRO A 351 1.51 6.29 -6.84
N ALA A 352 1.87 6.39 -8.13
CA ALA A 352 1.58 5.32 -9.10
C ALA A 352 2.30 4.01 -8.76
N MET A 353 3.55 4.07 -8.29
CA MET A 353 4.30 2.88 -7.89
C MET A 353 3.75 2.21 -6.63
N ASP A 354 3.14 2.96 -5.71
CA ASP A 354 2.48 2.38 -4.54
C ASP A 354 1.19 1.66 -4.93
N VAL A 355 0.35 2.30 -5.77
CA VAL A 355 -0.84 1.66 -6.34
C VAL A 355 -0.46 0.38 -7.10
N VAL A 356 0.62 0.42 -7.89
CA VAL A 356 1.15 -0.78 -8.57
C VAL A 356 1.61 -1.83 -7.56
N ARG A 357 2.36 -1.45 -6.51
CA ARG A 357 2.81 -2.38 -5.47
C ARG A 357 1.64 -3.07 -4.77
N GLN A 358 0.59 -2.33 -4.44
CA GLN A 358 -0.62 -2.87 -3.81
C GLN A 358 -1.44 -3.73 -4.79
N ALA A 359 -1.46 -3.39 -6.08
CA ALA A 359 -2.20 -4.15 -7.09
C ALA A 359 -1.49 -5.41 -7.59
N LEU A 360 -0.15 -5.47 -7.53
CA LEU A 360 0.64 -6.60 -8.06
C LEU A 360 0.22 -7.97 -7.51
N PRO A 361 0.00 -8.16 -6.18
CA PRO A 361 -0.51 -9.42 -5.64
C PRO A 361 -1.90 -9.80 -6.16
N MET A 362 -2.78 -8.81 -6.36
CA MET A 362 -4.12 -9.03 -6.91
C MET A 362 -4.07 -9.45 -8.38
N VAL A 363 -3.25 -8.78 -9.19
CA VAL A 363 -3.05 -9.17 -10.60
C VAL A 363 -2.43 -10.55 -10.69
N LEU A 364 -1.43 -10.87 -9.86
CA LEU A 364 -0.78 -12.16 -9.85
C LEU A 364 -1.74 -13.30 -9.48
N SER A 365 -2.63 -13.10 -8.51
CA SER A 365 -3.61 -14.12 -8.11
C SER A 365 -4.67 -14.35 -9.19
N LEU A 366 -5.11 -13.30 -9.89
CA LEU A 366 -5.98 -13.44 -11.08
C LEU A 366 -5.27 -14.17 -12.22
N LEU A 367 -3.99 -13.86 -12.49
CA LEU A 367 -3.20 -14.56 -13.51
C LEU A 367 -3.00 -16.04 -13.17
N LYS A 368 -2.79 -16.37 -11.90
CA LYS A 368 -2.71 -17.77 -11.44
C LYS A 368 -4.02 -18.52 -11.65
N MET A 369 -5.15 -17.89 -11.33
CA MET A 369 -6.47 -18.47 -11.60
C MET A 369 -6.64 -18.73 -13.11
N ALA A 370 -6.32 -17.74 -13.95
CA ALA A 370 -6.42 -17.87 -15.40
C ALA A 370 -5.45 -18.91 -16.00
N LEU A 371 -4.33 -19.20 -15.35
CA LEU A 371 -3.38 -20.25 -15.77
C LEU A 371 -3.89 -21.66 -15.44
N VAL A 372 -4.65 -21.80 -14.34
CA VAL A 372 -5.19 -23.08 -13.88
C VAL A 372 -6.44 -23.48 -14.67
N ILE A 373 -7.27 -22.49 -15.04
CA ILE A 373 -8.41 -22.66 -15.95
C ILE A 373 -7.88 -22.96 -17.36
#